data_AF-A0A9E2VGF4-F1
#
_entry.id   AF-A0A9E2VGF4-F1
#
_cell.length_a   1.000
_cell.length_b   1.000
_cell.length_c   1.000
_cell.angle_alpha   90.00
_cell.angle_beta   90.00
_cell.angle_gamma   90.00
#
_symmetry.space_group_name_H-M   'P 1'
#
loop_
_entity.id
_entity.type
_entity.pdbx_description
1 polymer ?
#
loop_
_entity_poly.entity_id
_entity_poly.type
_entity_poly.pdbx_seq_one_letter_code
_entity_poly.pdbx_strand_id
1 'polypeptide(L)'
;MPIKRLFAILIFLFFSQAHAFFFILPIPNISKPPTLQSLIDALEKSSDTKAVAFVSEDKLLARKVWVWGHFAGTATQEEANARAIRACEANLLKAK
;
A
#
# COMPACT_ATOMS: atom_id res chain seq x y z
N MET A 1 46.55 41.53 -8.36
CA MET A 1 46.16 40.17 -8.82
C MET A 1 45.64 40.26 -10.24
N PRO A 2 46.17 39.48 -11.21
CA PRO A 2 45.81 39.67 -12.61
C PRO A 2 44.37 39.21 -12.86
N ILE A 3 43.57 40.08 -13.50
CA ILE A 3 42.16 39.89 -13.88
C ILE A 3 41.89 38.54 -14.56
N LYS A 4 42.90 37.99 -15.24
CA LYS A 4 42.90 36.68 -15.90
C LYS A 4 42.70 35.51 -14.93
N ARG A 5 43.17 35.62 -13.69
CA ARG A 5 42.97 34.59 -12.63
C ARG A 5 41.55 34.63 -12.07
N LEU A 6 40.94 35.81 -12.01
CA LEU A 6 39.56 35.96 -11.54
C LEU A 6 38.58 35.31 -12.54
N PHE A 7 38.84 35.48 -13.83
CA PHE A 7 38.02 34.91 -14.91
C PHE A 7 38.06 33.38 -14.93
N ALA A 8 39.23 32.79 -14.65
CA ALA A 8 39.39 31.33 -14.58
C ALA A 8 38.62 30.70 -13.40
N ILE A 9 38.57 31.38 -12.25
CA ILE A 9 37.81 30.92 -11.07
C ILE A 9 36.30 31.03 -11.32
N LEU A 10 35.86 32.09 -12.00
CA LEU A 10 34.44 32.28 -12.34
C LEU A 10 33.92 31.18 -13.28
N ILE A 11 34.73 30.79 -14.27
CA ILE A 11 34.39 29.71 -15.19
C ILE A 11 34.30 28.36 -14.46
N PHE A 12 35.22 28.09 -13.53
CA PHE A 12 35.21 26.83 -12.76
C PHE A 12 33.96 26.69 -11.88
N LEU A 13 33.42 27.80 -11.37
CA LEU A 13 32.18 27.83 -10.59
C LEU A 13 30.92 27.62 -11.44
N PHE A 14 30.93 28.01 -12.72
CA PHE A 14 29.81 27.78 -13.65
C PHE A 14 29.69 26.33 -14.14
N PHE A 15 30.78 25.57 -14.14
CA PHE A 15 30.80 24.16 -14.58
C PHE A 15 30.51 23.16 -13.46
N SER A 16 30.28 23.61 -12.22
CA SER A 16 29.72 22.76 -11.15
C SER A 16 28.22 22.55 -11.39
N GLN A 17 27.89 21.85 -12.47
CA GLN A 17 26.55 21.35 -12.74
C GLN A 17 26.13 20.51 -11.53
N ALA A 18 25.15 21.00 -10.77
CA ALA A 18 24.49 20.23 -9.73
C ALA A 18 23.79 19.05 -10.42
N HIS A 19 24.42 17.88 -10.41
CA HIS A 19 23.80 16.66 -10.92
C HIS A 19 22.74 16.22 -9.90
N ALA A 20 21.50 16.64 -10.11
CA ALA A 20 20.37 16.19 -9.32
C ALA A 20 20.00 14.77 -9.76
N PHE A 21 20.32 13.79 -8.91
CA PHE A 21 19.89 12.41 -9.11
C PHE A 21 18.46 12.25 -8.57
N PHE A 22 17.50 12.09 -9.48
CA PHE A 22 16.13 11.74 -9.13
C PHE A 22 16.00 10.22 -9.05
N PHE A 23 15.87 9.69 -7.84
CA PHE A 23 15.51 8.29 -7.64
C PHE A 23 13.99 8.18 -7.65
N ILE A 24 13.43 7.69 -8.77
CA ILE A 24 12.03 7.29 -8.82
C ILE A 24 11.94 5.90 -8.20
N LEU A 25 11.82 5.85 -6.87
CA LEU A 25 11.52 4.62 -6.16
C LEU A 25 10.00 4.39 -6.21
N PRO A 26 9.52 3.23 -6.72
CA PRO A 26 8.10 2.93 -6.64
C PRO A 26 7.70 2.87 -5.17
N ILE A 27 6.71 3.67 -4.78
CA ILE A 27 6.21 3.65 -3.40
C ILE A 27 5.65 2.25 -3.16
N PRO A 28 6.17 1.51 -2.16
CA PRO A 28 5.66 0.20 -1.83
C PRO A 28 4.16 0.27 -1.50
N ASN A 29 3.41 -0.71 -2.01
CA ASN A 29 1.97 -0.82 -1.76
C ASN A 29 1.72 -1.29 -0.31
N ILE A 30 1.81 -0.34 0.64
CA ILE A 30 1.69 -0.57 2.08
C ILE A 30 0.24 -0.41 2.54
N SER A 31 -0.58 0.33 1.78
CA SER A 31 -1.96 0.62 2.14
C SER A 31 -2.90 -0.53 1.80
N LYS A 32 -4.06 -0.52 2.47
CA LYS A 32 -5.19 -1.39 2.17
C LYS A 32 -5.63 -1.16 0.71
N PRO A 33 -5.92 -2.22 -0.08
CA PRO A 33 -6.40 -2.07 -1.44
C PRO A 33 -7.73 -1.28 -1.48
N PRO A 34 -7.94 -0.40 -2.47
CA PRO A 34 -9.21 0.33 -2.63
C PRO A 34 -10.44 -0.58 -2.70
N THR A 35 -10.29 -1.78 -3.26
CA THR A 35 -11.35 -2.79 -3.33
C THR A 35 -11.78 -3.29 -1.95
N LEU A 36 -10.83 -3.53 -1.04
CA LEU A 36 -11.12 -3.93 0.33
C LEU A 36 -11.75 -2.77 1.12
N GLN A 37 -11.30 -1.54 0.91
CA GLN A 37 -11.95 -0.39 1.53
C GLN A 37 -13.40 -0.22 1.03
N SER A 38 -13.63 -0.33 -0.28
CA SER A 38 -14.97 -0.24 -0.86
C SER A 38 -15.92 -1.31 -0.33
N LEU A 39 -15.41 -2.53 -0.10
CA LEU A 39 -16.17 -3.61 0.53
C LEU A 39 -16.57 -3.26 1.97
N ILE A 40 -15.64 -2.72 2.76
CA ILE A 40 -15.92 -2.29 4.13
C ILE A 40 -17.00 -1.20 4.13
N ASP A 41 -16.85 -0.19 3.29
CA ASP A 41 -17.82 0.90 3.17
C ASP A 41 -19.21 0.40 2.75
N ALA A 42 -19.27 -0.61 1.86
CA ALA A 42 -20.52 -1.23 1.44
C ALA A 42 -21.17 -2.04 2.58
N LEU A 43 -20.37 -2.79 3.34
CA LEU A 43 -20.84 -3.54 4.50
C LEU A 43 -21.36 -2.58 5.58
N GLU A 44 -20.65 -1.50 5.89
CA GLU A 44 -21.07 -0.50 6.88
C GLU A 44 -22.46 0.07 6.58
N LYS A 45 -22.80 0.26 5.29
CA LYS A 45 -24.11 0.74 4.83
C LYS A 45 -25.21 -0.32 4.87
N SER A 46 -24.88 -1.60 5.01
CA SER A 46 -25.86 -2.68 5.08
C SER A 46 -26.55 -2.74 6.46
N SER A 47 -27.84 -3.01 6.46
CA SER A 47 -28.65 -3.31 7.65
C SER A 47 -28.49 -4.73 8.17
N ASP A 48 -27.86 -5.62 7.39
CA ASP A 48 -27.68 -7.03 7.77
C ASP A 48 -26.55 -7.22 8.77
N THR A 49 -26.54 -8.39 9.42
CA THR A 49 -25.38 -8.86 10.18
C THR A 49 -24.20 -9.02 9.22
N LYS A 50 -23.08 -8.41 9.58
CA LYS A 50 -21.93 -8.23 8.70
C LYS A 50 -20.64 -8.51 9.44
N ALA A 51 -19.69 -9.10 8.73
CA ALA A 51 -18.34 -9.28 9.23
C ALA A 51 -17.35 -9.26 8.06
N VAL A 52 -16.17 -8.72 8.33
CA VAL A 52 -15.04 -8.71 7.39
C VAL A 52 -13.79 -9.08 8.16
N ALA A 53 -13.04 -10.05 7.63
CA ALA A 53 -11.74 -10.45 8.14
C ALA A 53 -10.71 -10.19 7.04
N PHE A 54 -9.58 -9.61 7.39
CA PHE A 54 -8.50 -9.35 6.45
C PHE A 54 -7.14 -9.49 7.12
N VAL A 55 -6.15 -9.88 6.34
CA VAL A 55 -4.75 -10.00 6.75
C VAL A 55 -3.86 -9.43 5.64
N SER A 56 -2.73 -8.84 6.04
CA SER A 56 -1.67 -8.46 5.13
C SER A 56 -0.44 -9.35 5.39
N GLU A 57 0.07 -10.01 4.36
CA GLU A 57 1.37 -10.68 4.39
C GLU A 57 2.43 -9.80 3.70
N ASP A 58 3.59 -9.64 4.34
CA ASP A 58 4.73 -8.97 3.75
C ASP A 58 5.38 -9.86 2.69
N LYS A 59 5.60 -9.31 1.50
CA LYS A 59 6.39 -9.90 0.41
C LYS A 59 7.68 -9.11 0.19
N LEU A 60 8.57 -9.68 -0.64
CA LEU A 60 9.83 -9.06 -1.03
C LEU A 60 9.62 -7.65 -1.59
N LEU A 61 10.61 -6.77 -1.36
CA LEU A 61 10.64 -5.38 -1.83
C LEU A 61 9.51 -4.50 -1.26
N ALA A 62 9.22 -4.65 0.05
CA ALA A 62 8.22 -3.86 0.78
C ALA A 62 6.79 -3.93 0.19
N ARG A 63 6.48 -4.97 -0.59
CA ARG A 63 5.15 -5.18 -1.14
C ARG A 63 4.29 -5.92 -0.10
N LYS A 64 3.06 -5.47 0.14
CA LYS A 64 2.09 -6.23 0.93
C LYS A 64 1.11 -6.96 0.01
N VAL A 65 0.82 -8.21 0.34
CA VAL A 65 -0.33 -8.93 -0.22
C VAL A 65 -1.43 -8.90 0.81
N TRP A 66 -2.60 -8.44 0.38
CA TRP A 66 -3.78 -8.37 1.22
C TRP A 66 -4.72 -9.49 0.83
N VAL A 67 -5.22 -10.20 1.84
CA VAL A 67 -6.21 -11.26 1.70
C VAL A 67 -7.36 -10.92 2.62
N TRP A 68 -8.59 -11.14 2.15
CA TRP A 68 -9.78 -10.87 2.94
C TRP A 68 -10.89 -11.87 2.66
N GLY A 69 -11.82 -11.96 3.60
CA GLY A 69 -13.08 -12.68 3.52
C GLY A 69 -14.18 -11.87 4.20
N HIS A 70 -15.42 -12.05 3.78
CA HIS A 70 -16.55 -11.33 4.37
C HIS A 70 -17.80 -12.20 4.42
N PHE A 71 -18.73 -11.80 5.27
CA PHE A 71 -20.08 -12.31 5.32
C PHE A 71 -21.06 -11.14 5.48
N ALA A 72 -22.18 -11.20 4.77
CA ALA A 72 -23.32 -10.32 4.95
C ALA A 72 -24.59 -11.14 4.79
N GLY A 73 -25.53 -11.00 5.73
CA GLY A 73 -26.83 -11.66 5.66
C GLY A 73 -27.37 -12.01 7.04
N THR A 74 -28.37 -12.89 7.07
CA THR A 74 -29.05 -13.29 8.30
C THR A 74 -28.24 -14.34 9.06
N ALA A 75 -27.53 -13.91 10.10
CA ALA A 75 -26.79 -14.76 11.04
C ALA A 75 -26.57 -14.00 12.35
N THR A 76 -26.09 -14.68 13.40
CA THR A 76 -25.56 -13.99 14.58
C THR A 76 -24.22 -13.33 14.26
N GLN A 77 -23.80 -12.34 15.06
CA GLN A 77 -22.53 -11.66 14.83
C GLN A 77 -21.34 -12.62 14.98
N GLU A 78 -21.42 -13.55 15.92
CA GLU A 78 -20.43 -14.61 16.14
C GLU A 78 -20.30 -15.52 14.92
N GLU A 79 -21.43 -15.94 14.35
CA GLU A 79 -21.45 -16.76 13.14
C GLU A 79 -20.90 -16.01 11.93
N ALA A 80 -21.28 -14.74 11.76
CA ALA A 80 -20.77 -13.88 10.71
C ALA A 80 -19.25 -13.75 10.80
N ASN A 81 -18.71 -13.50 12.01
CA ASN A 81 -17.28 -13.43 12.26
C ASN A 81 -16.58 -14.75 11.91
N ALA A 82 -17.10 -15.88 12.37
CA ALA A 82 -16.54 -17.20 12.09
C ALA A 82 -16.56 -17.54 10.58
N ARG A 83 -17.57 -17.08 9.84
CA ARG A 83 -17.65 -17.26 8.37
C ARG A 83 -16.66 -16.35 7.64
N ALA A 84 -16.55 -15.09 8.04
CA ALA A 84 -15.61 -14.15 7.45
C ALA A 84 -14.16 -14.61 7.64
N ILE A 85 -13.80 -15.12 8.83
CA ILE A 85 -12.48 -15.68 9.12
C ILE A 85 -12.20 -16.90 8.23
N ARG A 86 -13.11 -17.89 8.18
CA ARG A 86 -12.95 -19.08 7.32
C ARG A 86 -12.79 -18.72 5.84
N ALA A 87 -13.53 -17.73 5.35
CA ALA A 87 -13.39 -17.24 3.99
C ALA A 87 -12.02 -16.57 3.76
N CYS A 88 -11.53 -15.79 4.75
CA CYS A 88 -10.21 -15.18 4.69
C CYS A 88 -9.10 -16.23 4.68
N GLU A 89 -9.19 -17.26 5.52
CA GLU A 89 -8.25 -18.38 5.57
C GLU A 89 -8.23 -19.15 4.24
N ALA A 90 -9.40 -19.45 3.67
CA ALA A 90 -9.50 -20.13 2.38
C ALA A 90 -8.85 -19.31 1.25
N ASN A 91 -9.02 -17.99 1.28
CA ASN A 91 -8.37 -17.10 0.32
C ASN A 91 -6.86 -16.98 0.56
N LEU A 92 -6.42 -17.08 1.81
CA LEU A 92 -5.00 -17.04 2.17
C LEU A 92 -4.28 -18.27 1.64
N LEU A 93 -4.89 -19.45 1.77
CA LEU A 93 -4.37 -20.70 1.22
C LEU A 93 -4.25 -20.67 -0.31
N LYS A 94 -5.11 -19.93 -1.01
CA LYS A 94 -5.05 -19.75 -2.47
C LYS A 94 -3.99 -18.74 -2.92
N ALA A 95 -3.60 -17.81 -2.03
CA ALA A 95 -2.66 -16.73 -2.32
C ALA A 95 -1.19 -17.13 -2.05
N LYS A 96 -0.98 -18.27 -1.37
CA LYS A 96 0.31 -18.92 -1.13
C LYS A 96 0.69 -19.78 -2.33
#